data_AF-A0A0F4V684-F1
#
_entry.id   AF-A0A0F4V684-F1
#
_cell.length_a   1.000
_cell.length_b   1.000
_cell.length_c   1.000
_cell.angle_alpha   90.00
_cell.angle_beta   90.00
_cell.angle_gamma   90.00
#
_symmetry.space_group_name_H-M   'P 1'
#
loop_
_entity.id
_entity.type
_entity.pdbx_description
1 polymer ?
#
loop_
_entity_poly.entity_id
_entity_poly.type
_entity_poly.pdbx_seq_one_letter_code
_entity_poly.pdbx_strand_id
1 'polypeptide(L)'
;MNADEQKKVRDAAIAGLDQAIKTWGKVRQVMLENYGMESRGIPVMDSATASNIPGHPFVDYGKPEATEFVAMVVDMRNSTDRLQNLQRFEGIEDGFQRVYYETSALLPALATTALLKGGHVTEYLGDGALILFKVDTDDRGQTVKDAYRAASDCVTTSRGIVNELLSNRFRLPALNIGAGLSMSHAIVTLVGTRDFMQAKAIGTCVWEATKLSSGVNAVHVSQKMRDGWPTGKVGTISFSKLNNLPPKLTGFSVSER
;
A
#
# COMPACT_ATOMS: atom_id res chain seq x y z
N MET A 1 -1.54 16.73 2.25
CA MET A 1 -2.97 16.74 2.68
C MET A 1 -3.39 18.00 3.43
N ASN A 2 -4.62 18.48 3.24
CA ASN A 2 -5.26 19.53 4.08
C ASN A 2 -5.83 18.95 5.39
N ALA A 3 -6.39 19.81 6.27
CA ALA A 3 -6.88 19.39 7.59
C ALA A 3 -8.02 18.37 7.54
N ASP A 4 -8.99 18.53 6.63
CA ASP A 4 -10.11 17.60 6.47
C ASP A 4 -9.66 16.24 5.94
N GLU A 5 -8.71 16.25 4.99
CA GLU A 5 -8.05 15.04 4.49
C GLU A 5 -7.30 14.31 5.61
N GLN A 6 -6.53 15.04 6.42
CA GLN A 6 -5.83 14.47 7.59
C GLN A 6 -6.81 13.88 8.61
N LYS A 7 -7.96 14.54 8.84
CA LYS A 7 -9.01 14.02 9.72
C LYS A 7 -9.56 12.68 9.20
N LYS A 8 -9.87 12.57 7.91
CA LYS A 8 -10.34 11.30 7.31
C LYS A 8 -9.32 10.17 7.48
N VAL A 9 -8.04 10.45 7.24
CA VAL A 9 -6.96 9.46 7.43
C VAL A 9 -6.85 9.05 8.90
N ARG A 10 -6.93 9.99 9.83
CA ARG A 10 -6.93 9.72 11.26
C ARG A 10 -8.12 8.88 11.70
N ASP A 11 -9.33 9.21 11.24
CA ASP A 11 -10.55 8.47 11.55
C ASP A 11 -10.45 7.03 11.03
N ALA A 12 -9.90 6.82 9.83
CA ALA A 12 -9.66 5.48 9.27
C ALA A 12 -8.64 4.67 10.10
N ALA A 13 -7.53 5.29 10.50
CA ALA A 13 -6.51 4.66 11.34
C ALA A 13 -7.06 4.26 12.72
N ILE A 14 -7.85 5.15 13.34
CA ILE A 14 -8.53 4.90 14.61
C ILE A 14 -9.51 3.74 14.48
N ALA A 15 -10.37 3.77 13.46
CA ALA A 15 -11.37 2.74 13.25
C ALA A 15 -10.72 1.36 13.02
N GLY A 16 -9.64 1.30 12.22
CA GLY A 16 -8.88 0.09 11.99
C GLY A 16 -8.25 -0.46 13.27
N LEU A 17 -7.61 0.40 14.05
CA LEU A 17 -6.99 0.00 15.32
C LEU A 17 -8.02 -0.45 16.37
N ASP A 18 -9.13 0.29 16.51
CA ASP A 18 -10.22 -0.06 17.44
C ASP A 18 -10.84 -1.41 17.08
N GLN A 19 -11.02 -1.69 15.79
CA GLN A 19 -11.53 -2.96 15.32
C GLN A 19 -10.54 -4.10 15.57
N ALA A 20 -9.23 -3.86 15.40
CA ALA A 20 -8.20 -4.84 15.68
C ALA A 20 -8.15 -5.21 17.17
N ILE A 21 -8.24 -4.23 18.07
CA ILE A 21 -8.29 -4.47 19.52
C ILE A 21 -9.51 -5.34 19.88
N LYS A 22 -10.69 -5.00 19.34
CA LYS A 22 -11.91 -5.80 19.55
C LYS A 22 -11.76 -7.22 19.01
N THR A 23 -11.13 -7.37 17.85
CA THR A 23 -10.92 -8.66 17.19
C THR A 23 -9.93 -9.52 17.97
N TRP A 24 -8.82 -8.95 18.42
CA TRP A 24 -7.85 -9.63 19.28
C TRP A 24 -8.50 -10.17 20.55
N GLY A 25 -9.36 -9.36 21.19
CA GLY A 25 -10.14 -9.79 22.35
C GLY A 25 -10.96 -11.08 22.11
N LYS A 26 -11.35 -11.37 20.87
CA LYS A 26 -12.11 -12.58 20.50
C LYS A 26 -11.21 -13.76 20.13
N VAL A 27 -10.12 -13.50 19.41
CA VAL A 27 -9.29 -14.57 18.82
C VAL A 27 -8.03 -14.90 19.61
N ARG A 28 -7.64 -14.07 20.61
CA ARG A 28 -6.35 -14.23 21.32
C ARG A 28 -6.13 -15.62 21.88
N GLN A 29 -7.16 -16.26 22.45
CA GLN A 29 -7.01 -17.61 23.01
C GLN A 29 -6.65 -18.63 21.93
N VAL A 30 -7.33 -18.57 20.77
CA VAL A 30 -7.04 -19.44 19.61
C VAL A 30 -5.72 -19.09 18.95
N MET A 31 -5.27 -17.83 18.99
CA MET A 31 -3.98 -17.45 18.40
C MET A 31 -2.79 -17.84 19.30
N LEU A 32 -3.00 -17.90 20.61
CA LEU A 32 -2.00 -18.33 21.59
C LEU A 32 -1.92 -19.86 21.70
N GLU A 33 -3.01 -20.56 21.37
CA GLU A 33 -3.06 -22.01 21.26
C GLU A 33 -2.77 -22.43 19.81
N ASN A 34 -1.68 -23.17 19.54
CA ASN A 34 -1.38 -23.65 18.19
C ASN A 34 -2.45 -24.64 17.68
N TYR A 35 -3.55 -24.15 17.12
CA TYR A 35 -4.55 -24.96 16.43
C TYR A 35 -4.47 -24.73 14.93
N GLY A 36 -4.14 -25.79 14.20
CA GLY A 36 -4.40 -25.88 12.78
C GLY A 36 -5.92 -25.93 12.57
N MET A 37 -6.45 -24.99 11.79
CA MET A 37 -7.80 -25.10 11.23
C MET A 37 -7.73 -25.22 9.72
N GLU A 38 -8.38 -26.26 9.21
CA GLU A 38 -8.69 -26.45 7.79
C GLU A 38 -9.77 -25.46 7.34
N SER A 39 -9.58 -24.83 6.18
CA SER A 39 -10.56 -23.92 5.61
C SER A 39 -11.69 -24.67 4.91
N ARG A 40 -12.94 -24.34 5.22
CA ARG A 40 -14.10 -24.71 4.41
C ARG A 40 -14.38 -23.61 3.38
N GLY A 41 -14.46 -23.99 2.11
CA GLY A 41 -14.78 -23.11 1.00
C GLY A 41 -16.22 -22.60 1.04
N ILE A 42 -16.40 -21.37 0.56
CA ILE A 42 -17.71 -20.75 0.31
C ILE A 42 -17.92 -20.78 -1.21
N PRO A 43 -19.05 -21.29 -1.74
CA PRO A 43 -19.36 -21.17 -3.15
C PRO A 43 -20.07 -19.84 -3.43
N VAL A 44 -19.83 -19.25 -4.61
CA VAL A 44 -20.83 -18.98 -5.68
C VAL A 44 -20.17 -18.20 -6.83
N MET A 45 -20.54 -18.55 -8.07
CA MET A 45 -20.14 -17.93 -9.34
C MET A 45 -20.80 -16.57 -9.57
N ASP A 46 -20.02 -15.66 -10.18
CA ASP A 46 -20.48 -14.81 -11.27
C ASP A 46 -19.41 -14.84 -12.37
N SER A 47 -19.78 -14.69 -13.66
CA SER A 47 -18.83 -14.74 -14.79
C SER A 47 -17.81 -13.58 -14.79
N ALA A 48 -18.05 -12.59 -13.94
CA ALA A 48 -17.20 -11.45 -13.66
C ALA A 48 -16.98 -11.32 -12.15
N THR A 49 -15.75 -11.06 -11.72
CA THR A 49 -15.47 -10.77 -10.30
C THR A 49 -15.42 -9.26 -10.10
N ALA A 50 -16.10 -8.77 -9.06
CA ALA A 50 -15.96 -7.37 -8.63
C ALA A 50 -14.50 -7.04 -8.32
N SER A 51 -14.04 -5.86 -8.71
CA SER A 51 -12.63 -5.50 -8.67
C SER A 51 -12.44 -4.06 -8.19
N ASN A 52 -11.40 -3.85 -7.39
CA ASN A 52 -10.97 -2.52 -6.95
C ASN A 52 -9.94 -1.89 -7.91
N ILE A 53 -9.61 -2.54 -9.03
CA ILE A 53 -8.69 -2.00 -10.04
C ILE A 53 -9.36 -0.77 -10.69
N PRO A 54 -8.71 0.40 -10.69
CA PRO A 54 -9.34 1.64 -11.16
C PRO A 54 -9.66 1.57 -12.66
N GLY A 55 -10.91 1.86 -13.01
CA GLY A 55 -11.43 1.72 -14.36
C GLY A 55 -11.83 0.30 -14.77
N HIS A 56 -11.74 -0.67 -13.85
CA HIS A 56 -12.10 -2.07 -14.05
C HIS A 56 -12.93 -2.59 -12.86
N PRO A 57 -14.18 -2.10 -12.67
CA PRO A 57 -15.04 -2.49 -11.54
C PRO A 57 -15.46 -3.96 -11.60
N PHE A 58 -15.42 -4.57 -12.79
CA PHE A 58 -15.66 -5.98 -13.04
C PHE A 58 -14.57 -6.51 -13.97
N VAL A 59 -14.07 -7.72 -13.72
CA VAL A 59 -13.10 -8.39 -14.59
C VAL A 59 -13.67 -9.73 -15.03
N ASP A 60 -13.77 -9.90 -16.36
CA ASP A 60 -14.34 -11.08 -17.00
C ASP A 60 -13.30 -12.21 -17.16
N TYR A 61 -13.74 -13.44 -16.96
CA TYR A 61 -12.90 -14.59 -17.28
C TYR A 61 -12.62 -14.69 -18.79
N GLY A 62 -11.34 -14.87 -19.16
CA GLY A 62 -10.93 -15.06 -20.56
C GLY A 62 -10.96 -13.80 -21.42
N LYS A 63 -11.23 -12.61 -20.85
CA LYS A 63 -11.21 -11.33 -21.55
C LYS A 63 -10.20 -10.37 -20.89
N PRO A 64 -8.89 -10.60 -21.07
CA PRO A 64 -7.90 -9.72 -20.47
C PRO A 64 -7.93 -8.33 -21.12
N GLU A 65 -7.75 -7.29 -20.32
CA GLU A 65 -7.62 -5.91 -20.78
C GLU A 65 -6.20 -5.40 -20.53
N ALA A 66 -5.68 -4.58 -21.44
CA ALA A 66 -4.43 -3.86 -21.22
C ALA A 66 -4.75 -2.42 -20.81
N THR A 67 -4.29 -2.00 -19.64
CA THR A 67 -4.49 -0.62 -19.16
C THR A 67 -3.19 -0.08 -18.60
N GLU A 68 -2.94 1.20 -18.83
CA GLU A 68 -1.78 1.88 -18.25
C GLU A 68 -2.08 2.36 -16.83
N PHE A 69 -1.18 2.02 -15.92
CA PHE A 69 -1.28 2.40 -14.52
C PHE A 69 0.03 3.03 -14.04
N VAL A 70 -0.10 3.94 -13.08
CA VAL A 70 0.94 4.13 -12.07
C VAL A 70 0.66 3.13 -10.95
N ALA A 71 1.58 2.19 -10.76
CA ALA A 71 1.58 1.30 -9.61
C ALA A 71 2.40 1.93 -8.48
N MET A 72 1.83 1.93 -7.28
CA MET A 72 2.44 2.36 -6.04
C MET A 72 2.43 1.20 -5.06
N VAL A 73 3.59 0.83 -4.53
CA VAL A 73 3.71 -0.12 -3.42
C VAL A 73 4.21 0.64 -2.21
N VAL A 74 3.45 0.56 -1.12
CA VAL A 74 3.86 1.08 0.19
C VAL A 74 4.05 -0.09 1.12
N ASP A 75 5.19 -0.16 1.81
CA ASP A 75 5.56 -1.34 2.59
C ASP A 75 6.28 -0.95 3.90
N MET A 76 5.87 -1.55 5.02
CA MET A 76 6.44 -1.25 6.33
C MET A 76 7.88 -1.79 6.42
N ARG A 77 8.76 -1.05 7.10
CA ARG A 77 10.16 -1.45 7.30
C ARG A 77 10.31 -2.23 8.60
N ASN A 78 11.14 -3.28 8.52
CA ASN A 78 11.55 -4.12 9.65
C ASN A 78 10.38 -4.79 10.38
N SER A 79 9.32 -5.18 9.66
CA SER A 79 8.17 -5.87 10.25
C SER A 79 8.51 -7.23 10.83
N THR A 80 9.42 -7.98 10.18
CA THR A 80 9.98 -9.23 10.74
C THR A 80 10.65 -8.98 12.08
N ASP A 81 11.50 -7.95 12.19
CA ASP A 81 12.15 -7.61 13.45
C ASP A 81 11.12 -7.21 14.51
N ARG A 82 10.07 -6.46 14.12
CA ARG A 82 8.99 -6.06 15.03
C ARG A 82 8.21 -7.25 15.58
N LEU A 83 7.97 -8.26 14.75
CA LEU A 83 7.31 -9.51 15.12
C LEU A 83 8.15 -10.35 16.08
N GLN A 84 9.46 -10.42 15.84
CA GLN A 84 10.40 -11.25 16.61
C GLN A 84 10.93 -10.56 17.88
N ASN A 85 10.72 -9.25 18.02
CA ASN A 85 11.24 -8.48 19.14
C ASN A 85 10.56 -8.87 20.47
N LEU A 86 11.36 -9.12 21.50
CA LEU A 86 10.93 -9.50 22.85
C LEU A 86 10.58 -8.31 23.77
N GLN A 87 10.67 -7.08 23.25
CA GLN A 87 10.36 -5.86 23.99
C GLN A 87 8.88 -5.84 24.38
N ARG A 88 8.61 -5.53 25.65
CA ARG A 88 7.27 -5.44 26.20
C ARG A 88 6.77 -4.00 26.15
N PHE A 89 5.50 -3.85 25.80
CA PHE A 89 4.79 -2.58 25.78
C PHE A 89 3.48 -2.74 26.55
N GLU A 90 3.00 -1.65 27.14
CA GLU A 90 1.72 -1.68 27.84
C GLU A 90 0.58 -1.98 26.85
N GLY A 91 -0.30 -2.91 27.22
CA GLY A 91 -1.41 -3.33 26.35
C GLY A 91 -1.02 -4.21 25.17
N ILE A 92 0.24 -4.66 25.12
CA ILE A 92 0.78 -5.56 24.09
C ILE A 92 1.38 -6.82 24.76
N GLU A 93 0.82 -7.97 24.44
CA GLU A 93 1.15 -9.30 24.97
C GLU A 93 2.37 -9.89 24.24
N ASP A 94 2.41 -9.78 22.91
CA ASP A 94 3.47 -10.33 22.08
C ASP A 94 3.70 -9.55 20.76
N GLY A 95 4.71 -9.95 20.00
CA GLY A 95 5.08 -9.32 18.74
C GLY A 95 4.05 -9.51 17.62
N PHE A 96 3.25 -10.58 17.65
CA PHE A 96 2.20 -10.80 16.65
C PHE A 96 1.05 -9.83 16.86
N GLN A 97 0.57 -9.69 18.10
CA GLN A 97 -0.44 -8.69 18.46
C GLN A 97 0.04 -7.28 18.08
N ARG A 98 1.31 -6.97 18.38
CA ARG A 98 1.93 -5.70 18.00
C ARG A 98 1.81 -5.44 16.50
N VAL A 99 2.32 -6.36 15.66
CA VAL A 99 2.30 -6.18 14.21
C VAL A 99 0.86 -6.15 13.69
N TYR A 100 -0.05 -6.93 14.27
CA TYR A 100 -1.46 -6.90 13.92
C TYR A 100 -2.09 -5.51 14.19
N TYR A 101 -1.78 -4.87 15.31
CA TYR A 101 -2.25 -3.52 15.63
C TYR A 101 -1.59 -2.45 14.76
N GLU A 102 -0.27 -2.53 14.57
CA GLU A 102 0.49 -1.62 13.71
C GLU A 102 -0.05 -1.64 12.28
N THR A 103 -0.26 -2.83 11.70
CA THR A 103 -0.80 -3.00 10.34
C THR A 103 -2.27 -2.60 10.24
N SER A 104 -3.09 -2.92 11.24
CA SER A 104 -4.52 -2.56 11.24
C SER A 104 -4.78 -1.06 11.38
N ALA A 105 -3.84 -0.30 11.96
CA ALA A 105 -3.88 1.16 11.93
C ALA A 105 -3.32 1.72 10.60
N LEU A 106 -2.22 1.13 10.10
CA LEU A 106 -1.51 1.62 8.93
C LEU A 106 -2.29 1.43 7.63
N LEU A 107 -2.76 0.22 7.34
CA LEU A 107 -3.33 -0.13 6.03
C LEU A 107 -4.60 0.69 5.68
N PRO A 108 -5.54 0.95 6.60
CA PRO A 108 -6.67 1.85 6.33
C PRO A 108 -6.24 3.30 6.11
N ALA A 109 -5.20 3.77 6.82
CA ALA A 109 -4.65 5.11 6.64
C ALA A 109 -4.08 5.26 5.22
N LEU A 110 -3.27 4.30 4.78
CA LEU A 110 -2.69 4.27 3.43
C LEU A 110 -3.77 4.22 2.34
N ALA A 111 -4.78 3.35 2.53
CA ALA A 111 -5.89 3.22 1.59
C ALA A 111 -6.66 4.54 1.44
N THR A 112 -6.94 5.20 2.56
CA THR A 112 -7.64 6.49 2.59
C THR A 112 -6.80 7.58 1.92
N THR A 113 -5.49 7.64 2.20
CA THR A 113 -4.58 8.61 1.57
C THR A 113 -4.51 8.44 0.05
N ALA A 114 -4.41 7.21 -0.44
CA ALA A 114 -4.43 6.93 -1.87
C ALA A 114 -5.75 7.36 -2.52
N LEU A 115 -6.88 7.03 -1.89
CA LEU A 115 -8.22 7.33 -2.41
C LEU A 115 -8.46 8.83 -2.56
N LEU A 116 -7.92 9.66 -1.66
CA LEU A 116 -7.99 11.12 -1.76
C LEU A 116 -7.34 11.69 -3.02
N LYS A 117 -6.51 10.90 -3.72
CA LYS A 117 -5.82 11.25 -4.98
C LYS A 117 -6.22 10.32 -6.14
N GLY A 118 -7.33 9.59 -6.01
CA GLY A 118 -7.83 8.69 -7.06
C GLY A 118 -7.10 7.35 -7.19
N GLY A 119 -6.24 7.01 -6.22
CA GLY A 119 -5.59 5.72 -6.14
C GLY A 119 -6.45 4.68 -5.42
N HIS A 120 -6.45 3.45 -5.90
CA HIS A 120 -7.22 2.35 -5.30
C HIS A 120 -6.29 1.24 -4.83
N VAL A 121 -6.46 0.79 -3.57
CA VAL A 121 -5.80 -0.43 -3.10
C VAL A 121 -6.42 -1.63 -3.80
N THR A 122 -5.59 -2.39 -4.51
CA THR A 122 -6.03 -3.60 -5.21
C THR A 122 -5.65 -4.86 -4.44
N GLU A 123 -4.51 -4.84 -3.75
CA GLU A 123 -4.01 -5.96 -2.96
C GLU A 123 -3.40 -5.44 -1.65
N TYR A 124 -3.74 -6.04 -0.52
CA TYR A 124 -2.98 -5.90 0.72
C TYR A 124 -1.91 -7.01 0.77
N LEU A 125 -0.66 -6.63 0.98
CA LEU A 125 0.51 -7.50 0.90
C LEU A 125 1.15 -7.61 2.28
N GLY A 126 0.53 -8.37 3.18
CA GLY A 126 0.98 -8.46 4.57
C GLY A 126 0.87 -7.11 5.27
N ASP A 127 2.00 -6.45 5.49
CA ASP A 127 2.16 -5.13 6.10
C ASP A 127 2.26 -3.97 5.10
N GLY A 128 2.12 -4.27 3.81
CA GLY A 128 2.09 -3.30 2.73
C GLY A 128 0.79 -3.30 1.92
N ALA A 129 0.73 -2.39 0.94
CA ALA A 129 -0.38 -2.27 0.01
C ALA A 129 0.12 -2.02 -1.42
N LEU A 130 -0.50 -2.71 -2.39
CA LEU A 130 -0.42 -2.36 -3.81
C LEU A 130 -1.59 -1.46 -4.16
N ILE A 131 -1.26 -0.29 -4.69
CA ILE A 131 -2.20 0.76 -5.06
C ILE A 131 -2.00 1.07 -6.54
N LEU A 132 -3.09 1.16 -7.28
CA LEU A 132 -3.06 1.55 -8.69
C LEU A 132 -3.75 2.90 -8.89
N PHE A 133 -3.19 3.68 -9.80
CA PHE A 133 -3.80 4.87 -10.39
C PHE A 133 -3.92 4.59 -11.88
N LYS A 134 -5.14 4.62 -12.43
CA LYS A 134 -5.32 4.52 -13.88
C LYS A 134 -4.74 5.79 -14.51
N VAL A 135 -3.88 5.62 -15.51
CA VAL A 135 -3.31 6.76 -16.23
C VAL A 135 -4.40 7.40 -17.09
N ASP A 136 -4.66 8.67 -16.83
CA ASP A 136 -5.36 9.53 -17.76
C ASP A 136 -4.42 9.84 -18.92
N THR A 137 -4.77 9.40 -20.13
CA THR A 137 -3.94 9.63 -21.32
C THR A 137 -3.96 11.07 -21.78
N ASP A 138 -5.01 11.82 -21.43
CA ASP A 138 -5.16 13.24 -21.79
C ASP A 138 -4.39 14.12 -20.78
N ASP A 139 -4.21 13.66 -19.54
CA ASP A 139 -3.38 14.33 -18.52
C ASP A 139 -2.52 13.36 -17.69
N ARG A 140 -1.58 12.70 -18.39
CA ARG A 140 -0.63 11.78 -17.75
C ARG A 140 0.19 12.48 -16.66
N GLY A 141 0.55 13.75 -16.88
CA GLY A 141 1.35 14.54 -15.94
C GLY A 141 0.65 14.77 -14.60
N GLN A 142 -0.67 14.99 -14.62
CA GLN A 142 -1.47 15.11 -13.41
C GLN A 142 -1.60 13.77 -12.69
N THR A 143 -1.79 12.65 -13.40
CA THR A 143 -1.79 11.32 -12.78
C THR A 143 -0.47 11.05 -12.04
N VAL A 144 0.68 11.35 -12.67
CA VAL A 144 2.01 11.18 -12.06
C VAL A 144 2.16 12.03 -10.80
N LYS A 145 1.70 13.29 -10.83
CA LYS A 145 1.71 14.19 -9.65
C LYS A 145 0.85 13.65 -8.52
N ASP A 146 -0.36 13.17 -8.81
CA ASP A 146 -1.30 12.71 -7.80
C ASP A 146 -0.84 11.41 -7.15
N ALA A 147 -0.31 10.47 -7.93
CA ALA A 147 0.30 9.25 -7.42
C ALA A 147 1.51 9.55 -6.51
N TYR A 148 2.39 10.48 -6.92
CA TYR A 148 3.50 10.88 -6.06
C TYR A 148 3.05 11.60 -4.79
N ARG A 149 2.09 12.52 -4.89
CA ARG A 149 1.55 13.23 -3.71
C ARG A 149 0.97 12.24 -2.71
N ALA A 150 0.22 11.24 -3.19
CA ALA A 150 -0.27 10.16 -2.34
C ALA A 150 0.89 9.39 -1.68
N ALA A 151 1.94 9.02 -2.43
CA ALA A 151 3.11 8.35 -1.88
C ALA A 151 3.83 9.18 -0.81
N SER A 152 4.04 10.48 -1.09
CA SER A 152 4.68 11.43 -0.19
C SER A 152 3.87 11.58 1.08
N ASP A 153 2.55 11.80 0.97
CA ASP A 153 1.62 11.89 2.10
C ASP A 153 1.59 10.58 2.91
N CYS A 154 1.67 9.41 2.26
CA CYS A 154 1.78 8.12 2.94
C CYS A 154 3.03 8.03 3.83
N VAL A 155 4.23 8.31 3.28
CA VAL A 155 5.49 8.18 4.03
C VAL A 155 5.74 9.32 5.02
N THR A 156 4.98 10.41 4.93
CA THR A 156 5.08 11.58 5.82
C THR A 156 3.86 11.67 6.75
N THR A 157 2.79 12.33 6.30
CA THR A 157 1.63 12.72 7.09
C THR A 157 0.88 11.51 7.64
N SER A 158 0.53 10.52 6.82
CA SER A 158 -0.25 9.35 7.26
C SER A 158 0.55 8.49 8.23
N ARG A 159 1.83 8.25 7.93
CA ARG A 159 2.76 7.60 8.86
C ARG A 159 2.86 8.37 10.19
N GLY A 160 2.91 9.70 10.14
CA GLY A 160 2.92 10.56 11.33
C GLY A 160 1.68 10.37 12.20
N ILE A 161 0.49 10.40 11.60
CA ILE A 161 -0.79 10.16 12.28
C ILE A 161 -0.81 8.77 12.95
N VAL A 162 -0.39 7.73 12.22
CA VAL A 162 -0.37 6.36 12.75
C VAL A 162 0.64 6.23 13.89
N ASN A 163 1.82 6.81 13.76
CA ASN A 163 2.84 6.80 14.81
C ASN A 163 2.39 7.51 16.08
N GLU A 164 1.75 8.67 15.94
CA GLU A 164 1.17 9.40 17.06
C GLU A 164 0.11 8.54 17.78
N LEU A 165 -0.79 7.90 17.02
CA LEU A 165 -1.83 7.03 17.56
C LEU A 165 -1.26 5.83 18.33
N LEU A 166 -0.29 5.13 17.74
CA LEU A 166 0.34 3.94 18.35
C LEU A 166 1.20 4.31 19.57
N SER A 167 1.89 5.44 19.52
CA SER A 167 2.67 5.96 20.64
C SER A 167 1.76 6.34 21.81
N ASN A 168 0.67 7.06 21.57
CA ASN A 168 -0.24 7.50 22.62
C ASN A 168 -0.97 6.33 23.31
N ARG A 169 -1.31 5.28 22.57
CA ARG A 169 -2.09 4.14 23.11
C ARG A 169 -1.24 3.05 23.74
N PHE A 170 -0.06 2.79 23.18
CA PHE A 170 0.74 1.60 23.52
C PHE A 170 2.22 1.92 23.74
N ARG A 171 2.63 3.20 23.62
CA ARG A 171 4.03 3.64 23.71
C ARG A 171 4.96 2.94 22.71
N LEU A 172 4.40 2.55 21.56
CA LEU A 172 5.14 1.85 20.51
C LEU A 172 6.12 2.78 19.78
N PRO A 173 7.28 2.26 19.34
CA PRO A 173 8.23 3.04 18.56
C PRO A 173 7.69 3.29 17.15
N ALA A 174 8.07 4.44 16.60
CA ALA A 174 7.63 4.89 15.29
C ALA A 174 7.85 3.83 14.19
N LEU A 175 6.83 3.66 13.36
CA LEU A 175 6.90 2.96 12.08
C LEU A 175 7.75 3.75 11.10
N ASN A 176 8.50 3.01 10.30
CA ASN A 176 9.13 3.50 9.08
C ASN A 176 8.50 2.75 7.91
N ILE A 177 8.21 3.45 6.82
CA ILE A 177 7.62 2.83 5.62
C ILE A 177 8.33 3.37 4.38
N GLY A 178 8.35 2.59 3.31
CA GLY A 178 8.89 3.01 2.02
C GLY A 178 7.82 2.96 0.93
N ALA A 179 7.89 3.86 -0.04
CA ALA A 179 6.99 3.90 -1.18
C ALA A 179 7.78 3.79 -2.49
N GLY A 180 7.38 2.85 -3.35
CA GLY A 180 7.93 2.68 -4.69
C GLY A 180 6.86 2.92 -5.74
N LEU A 181 7.19 3.67 -6.79
CA LEU A 181 6.28 3.94 -7.90
C LEU A 181 6.89 3.57 -9.25
N SER A 182 6.06 3.01 -10.12
CA SER A 182 6.40 2.85 -11.53
C SER A 182 5.16 2.97 -12.41
N MET A 183 5.36 3.26 -13.69
CA MET A 183 4.31 3.45 -14.68
C MET A 183 4.54 2.54 -15.89
N SER A 184 3.53 1.74 -16.24
CA SER A 184 3.51 0.92 -17.45
C SER A 184 2.09 0.43 -17.74
N HIS A 185 1.90 -0.15 -18.92
CA HIS A 185 0.75 -1.01 -19.16
C HIS A 185 0.83 -2.25 -18.25
N ALA A 186 -0.34 -2.71 -17.81
CA ALA A 186 -0.53 -3.96 -17.11
C ALA A 186 -1.72 -4.71 -17.71
N ILE A 187 -1.64 -6.03 -17.68
CA ILE A 187 -2.74 -6.93 -18.03
C ILE A 187 -3.67 -7.00 -16.81
N VAL A 188 -4.93 -6.65 -17.01
CA VAL A 188 -6.02 -6.86 -16.05
C VAL A 188 -6.73 -8.14 -16.44
N THR A 189 -6.71 -9.13 -15.54
CA THR A 189 -7.31 -10.46 -15.78
C THR A 189 -7.69 -11.14 -14.48
N LEU A 190 -8.52 -12.18 -14.56
CA LEU A 190 -8.68 -13.14 -13.47
C LEU A 190 -7.51 -14.12 -13.44
N VAL A 191 -7.03 -14.43 -12.23
CA VAL A 191 -6.02 -15.45 -11.95
C VAL A 191 -6.53 -16.34 -10.83
N GLY A 192 -6.34 -17.65 -10.97
CA GLY A 192 -6.72 -18.63 -9.94
C GLY A 192 -7.25 -19.93 -10.51
N THR A 193 -7.78 -20.77 -9.63
CA THR A 193 -8.54 -21.96 -10.04
C THR A 193 -10.00 -21.59 -10.24
N ARG A 194 -10.77 -22.49 -10.87
CA ARG A 194 -12.20 -22.27 -11.17
C ARG A 194 -13.00 -21.79 -9.96
N ASP A 195 -12.64 -22.24 -8.77
CA ASP A 195 -13.36 -21.96 -7.52
C ASP A 195 -12.82 -20.73 -6.78
N PHE A 196 -11.62 -20.24 -7.14
CA PHE A 196 -10.93 -19.15 -6.44
C PHE A 196 -10.27 -18.21 -7.44
N MET A 197 -11.08 -17.44 -8.15
CA MET A 197 -10.61 -16.40 -9.08
C MET A 197 -10.40 -15.08 -8.35
N GLN A 198 -9.31 -14.39 -8.67
CA GLN A 198 -9.03 -13.05 -8.20
C GLN A 198 -8.68 -12.14 -9.38
N ALA A 199 -9.27 -10.95 -9.40
CA ALA A 199 -8.88 -9.90 -10.33
C ALA A 199 -7.46 -9.44 -10.01
N LYS A 200 -6.59 -9.42 -11.01
CA LYS A 200 -5.19 -9.05 -10.87
C LYS A 200 -4.74 -8.13 -11.99
N ALA A 201 -3.96 -7.13 -11.62
CA ALA A 201 -3.13 -6.37 -12.56
C ALA A 201 -1.71 -6.94 -12.57
N ILE A 202 -1.22 -7.31 -13.75
CA ILE A 202 0.11 -7.89 -13.95
C ILE A 202 0.86 -7.02 -14.95
N GLY A 203 1.88 -6.31 -14.49
CA GLY A 203 2.68 -5.42 -15.34
C GLY A 203 4.05 -5.14 -14.73
N THR A 204 4.95 -4.63 -15.57
CA THR A 204 6.30 -4.22 -15.16
C THR A 204 6.23 -3.18 -14.05
N CYS A 205 5.26 -2.25 -14.09
CA CYS A 205 5.06 -1.25 -13.06
C CYS A 205 4.88 -1.84 -11.66
N VAL A 206 4.12 -2.94 -11.53
CA VAL A 206 3.90 -3.62 -10.24
C VAL A 206 5.20 -4.21 -9.70
N TRP A 207 5.97 -4.89 -10.55
CA TRP A 207 7.26 -5.46 -10.18
C TRP A 207 8.28 -4.39 -9.77
N GLU A 208 8.42 -3.33 -10.58
CA GLU A 208 9.35 -2.23 -10.30
C GLU A 208 8.99 -1.49 -9.01
N ALA A 209 7.71 -1.14 -8.84
CA ALA A 209 7.22 -0.47 -7.63
C ALA A 209 7.54 -1.28 -6.37
N THR A 210 7.37 -2.62 -6.42
CA THR A 210 7.72 -3.53 -5.32
C THR A 210 9.22 -3.49 -4.97
N LYS A 211 10.11 -3.36 -5.96
CA LYS A 211 11.56 -3.27 -5.69
C LYS A 211 11.97 -1.89 -5.18
N LEU A 212 11.26 -0.85 -5.61
CA LEU A 212 11.53 0.53 -5.24
C LEU A 212 11.01 0.90 -3.84
N SER A 213 10.02 0.18 -3.29
CA SER A 213 9.43 0.44 -1.97
C SER A 213 10.36 0.17 -0.78
N SER A 214 11.60 -0.24 -1.03
CA SER A 214 12.58 -0.59 0.00
C SER A 214 13.16 0.59 0.80
N GLY A 215 12.89 1.83 0.39
CA GLY A 215 13.38 3.05 1.06
C GLY A 215 12.84 3.23 2.48
N VAL A 216 13.54 4.03 3.29
CA VAL A 216 13.12 4.36 4.67
C VAL A 216 12.54 5.77 4.70
N ASN A 217 11.23 5.89 4.89
CA ASN A 217 10.48 7.15 4.88
C ASN A 217 10.74 7.97 3.61
N ALA A 218 10.89 7.27 2.49
CA ALA A 218 11.30 7.83 1.22
C ALA A 218 10.39 7.33 0.10
N VAL A 219 10.26 8.17 -0.92
CA VAL A 219 9.58 7.83 -2.17
C VAL A 219 10.63 7.59 -3.25
N HIS A 220 10.59 6.40 -3.83
CA HIS A 220 11.43 6.01 -4.95
C HIS A 220 10.58 5.79 -6.20
N VAL A 221 11.09 6.21 -7.35
CA VAL A 221 10.35 6.15 -8.62
C VAL A 221 11.19 5.49 -9.71
N SER A 222 10.53 4.80 -10.65
CA SER A 222 11.20 4.25 -11.83
C SER A 222 11.60 5.33 -12.83
N GLN A 223 12.43 4.97 -13.81
CA GLN A 223 12.75 5.84 -14.95
C GLN A 223 11.48 6.35 -15.66
N LYS A 224 10.47 5.48 -15.86
CA LYS A 224 9.22 5.88 -16.54
C LYS A 224 8.43 6.93 -15.76
N MET A 225 8.43 6.85 -14.44
CA MET A 225 7.82 7.89 -13.59
C MET A 225 8.57 9.22 -13.68
N ARG A 226 9.91 9.19 -13.69
CA ARG A 226 10.73 10.40 -13.88
C ARG A 226 10.49 11.03 -15.25
N ASP A 227 10.45 10.23 -16.31
CA ASP A 227 10.24 10.72 -17.68
C ASP A 227 8.83 11.26 -17.90
N GLY A 228 7.84 10.68 -17.21
CA GLY A 228 6.46 11.15 -17.20
C GLY A 228 6.22 12.37 -16.30
N TRP A 229 7.25 12.87 -15.61
CA TRP A 229 7.10 13.99 -14.70
C TRP A 229 6.83 15.30 -15.47
N PRO A 230 5.75 16.03 -15.17
CA PRO A 230 5.44 17.27 -15.88
C PRO A 230 6.49 18.35 -15.59
N THR A 231 7.06 18.93 -16.64
CA THR A 231 8.01 20.05 -16.54
C THR A 231 7.24 21.38 -16.41
N GLY A 232 7.36 22.07 -15.28
CA GLY A 232 6.68 23.35 -15.03
C GLY A 232 7.29 24.19 -13.90
N LYS A 233 6.90 25.47 -13.80
CA LYS A 233 7.51 26.50 -12.93
C LYS A 233 7.25 26.38 -11.42
N VAL A 234 6.62 25.31 -10.93
CA VAL A 234 6.19 25.21 -9.51
C VAL A 234 6.78 23.96 -8.87
N GLY A 235 7.76 24.17 -7.99
CA GLY A 235 8.43 23.15 -7.18
C GLY A 235 9.61 22.50 -7.90
N THR A 236 10.83 22.66 -7.35
CA THR A 236 12.02 22.04 -7.95
C THR A 236 12.19 20.66 -7.37
N ILE A 237 11.49 19.68 -7.92
CA ILE A 237 11.73 18.27 -7.57
C ILE A 237 13.07 17.85 -8.18
N SER A 238 13.92 17.22 -7.37
CA SER A 238 15.16 16.60 -7.83
C SER A 238 15.10 15.08 -7.75
N PHE A 239 15.72 14.46 -8.75
CA PHE A 239 15.84 13.01 -8.86
C PHE A 239 17.30 12.61 -8.67
N SER A 240 17.57 11.78 -7.67
CA SER A 240 18.89 11.22 -7.41
C SER A 240 18.87 9.72 -7.73
N LYS A 241 19.74 9.28 -8.64
CA LYS A 241 19.78 7.87 -9.06
C LYS A 241 20.09 6.96 -7.87
N LEU A 242 19.33 5.89 -7.73
CA LEU A 242 19.55 4.87 -6.71
C LEU A 242 20.63 3.88 -7.17
N ASN A 243 21.39 3.39 -6.19
CA ASN A 243 22.37 2.33 -6.38
C ASN A 243 21.80 1.00 -5.85
N ASN A 244 22.43 -0.12 -6.20
CA ASN A 244 22.10 -1.46 -5.70
C ASN A 244 20.67 -1.94 -6.03
N LEU A 245 20.11 -1.49 -7.15
CA LEU A 245 18.87 -2.03 -7.71
C LEU A 245 19.17 -3.27 -8.58
N PRO A 246 18.18 -4.15 -8.82
CA PRO A 246 18.32 -5.24 -9.77
C PRO A 246 18.86 -4.76 -11.14
N PRO A 247 19.65 -5.57 -11.87
CA PRO A 247 20.40 -5.12 -13.06
C PRO A 247 19.58 -4.44 -14.18
N LYS A 248 18.27 -4.68 -14.22
CA LYS A 248 17.35 -4.12 -15.24
C LYS A 248 16.48 -2.96 -14.71
N LEU A 249 16.62 -2.58 -13.45
CA LEU A 249 15.81 -1.55 -12.82
C LEU A 249 16.63 -0.27 -12.62
N THR A 250 16.21 0.81 -13.27
CA THR A 250 16.70 2.15 -12.97
C THR A 250 15.67 2.90 -12.15
N GLY A 251 16.07 3.32 -10.95
CA GLY A 251 15.22 4.05 -10.01
C GLY A 251 15.88 5.31 -9.48
N PHE A 252 15.05 6.19 -8.94
CA PHE A 252 15.45 7.49 -8.41
C PHE A 252 14.80 7.72 -7.06
N SER A 253 15.56 8.27 -6.12
CA SER A 253 15.00 8.95 -4.95
C SER A 253 14.52 10.33 -5.36
N VAL A 254 13.38 10.74 -4.81
CA VAL A 254 12.75 12.03 -5.10
C VAL A 254 12.87 12.93 -3.88
N SER A 255 13.35 14.15 -4.08
CA SER A 255 13.40 15.19 -3.05
C SER A 255 12.74 16.47 -3.54
N GLU A 256 11.92 17.07 -2.68
CA GLU A 256 11.40 18.42 -2.86
C GLU A 256 12.46 19.41 -2.33
N ARG A 257 12.83 20.42 -3.13
CA ARG A 257 13.72 21.51 -2.71
C ARG A 257 12.94 22.70 -2.19
#